data_AF-A0A965ZAQ8-F1
#
_entry.id   AF-A0A965ZAQ8-F1
#
_cell.length_a   1.000
_cell.length_b   1.000
_cell.length_c   1.000
_cell.angle_alpha   90.00
_cell.angle_beta   90.00
_cell.angle_gamma   90.00
#
_symmetry.space_group_name_H-M   'P 1'
#
loop_
_entity.id
_entity.type
_entity.pdbx_description
1 polymer ?
#
loop_
_entity_poly.entity_id
_entity_poly.type
_entity_poly.pdbx_seq_one_letter_code
_entity_poly.pdbx_strand_id
1 'polypeptide(L)'
;MKELIQLIDKLIDARVIKNYAVFGAVAQMRYTEAVVTLDADILIAIDNESIAVLSPIYKFCEERGYLPEGEAIRVGAWPVQFIPAFDKLSEAAMDNAVVADMDGLNVRVVRADYLAVMALSVGRAKDRMRILALLEAEAITESDIEELATKYGLDDKWSTFKERFLDEN
;
A
#
# COMPACT_ATOMS: atom_id res chain seq x y z
N MET A 1 11.43 -8.72 -5.68
CA MET A 1 10.25 -9.27 -5.00
C MET A 1 10.58 -10.45 -4.08
N LYS A 2 11.20 -11.53 -4.56
CA LYS A 2 11.48 -12.74 -3.74
C LYS A 2 12.13 -12.49 -2.37
N GLU A 3 13.22 -11.72 -2.32
CA GLU A 3 13.92 -11.42 -1.06
C GLU A 3 13.05 -10.64 -0.07
N LEU A 4 12.20 -9.73 -0.59
CA LEU A 4 11.25 -8.98 0.23
C LEU A 4 10.21 -9.90 0.86
N ILE A 5 9.63 -10.82 0.09
CA ILE A 5 8.66 -11.79 0.65
C ILE A 5 9.32 -12.66 1.71
N GLN A 6 10.54 -13.15 1.46
CA GLN A 6 11.30 -13.91 2.45
C GLN A 6 11.63 -13.11 3.72
N LEU A 7 11.87 -11.80 3.61
CA LEU A 7 12.05 -10.93 4.78
C LEU A 7 10.75 -10.75 5.55
N ILE A 8 9.63 -10.54 4.85
CA ILE A 8 8.31 -10.41 5.47
C ILE A 8 7.94 -11.68 6.24
N ASP A 9 8.14 -12.86 5.65
CA ASP A 9 7.89 -14.15 6.31
C ASP A 9 8.69 -14.24 7.62
N LYS A 10 9.98 -13.86 7.59
CA LYS A 10 10.84 -13.83 8.79
C LYS A 10 10.36 -12.83 9.84
N LEU A 11 9.85 -11.67 9.43
CA LEU A 11 9.29 -10.66 10.35
C LEU A 11 8.02 -11.18 11.04
N ILE A 12 7.17 -11.91 10.33
CA ILE A 12 5.96 -12.54 10.86
C ILE A 12 6.31 -13.70 11.80
N ASP A 13 7.21 -14.59 11.39
CA ASP A 13 7.66 -15.74 12.19
C ASP A 13 8.28 -15.29 13.51
N ALA A 14 9.06 -14.20 13.48
CA ALA A 14 9.66 -13.59 14.66
C ALA A 14 8.68 -12.72 15.46
N ARG A 15 7.42 -12.59 15.02
CA ARG A 15 6.37 -11.74 15.61
C ARG A 15 6.76 -10.27 15.75
N VAL A 16 7.61 -9.78 14.86
CA VAL A 16 7.96 -8.36 14.77
C VAL A 16 6.81 -7.58 14.15
N ILE A 17 6.13 -8.19 13.17
CA ILE A 17 4.86 -7.72 12.60
C ILE A 17 3.82 -8.84 12.70
N LYS A 18 2.54 -8.47 12.70
CA LYS A 18 1.42 -9.43 12.75
C LYS A 18 0.85 -9.77 11.38
N ASN A 19 0.80 -8.77 10.52
CA ASN A 19 0.17 -8.84 9.21
C ASN A 19 0.86 -7.85 8.28
N TYR A 20 0.68 -8.05 6.99
CA TYR A 20 1.18 -7.16 5.97
C TYR A 20 0.27 -7.13 4.74
N ALA A 21 0.43 -6.08 3.94
CA ALA A 21 -0.03 -6.04 2.57
C ALA A 21 0.90 -5.14 1.74
N VAL A 22 1.23 -5.57 0.52
CA VAL A 22 1.85 -4.70 -0.47
C VAL A 22 0.82 -3.67 -0.91
N PHE A 23 1.20 -2.40 -0.88
CA PHE A 23 0.35 -1.30 -1.30
C PHE A 23 1.11 -0.32 -2.21
N GLY A 24 0.52 0.86 -2.45
CA GLY A 24 1.16 1.90 -3.24
C GLY A 24 1.34 1.50 -4.70
N ALA A 25 2.43 1.97 -5.30
CA ALA A 25 2.68 1.78 -6.73
C ALA A 25 2.94 0.31 -7.11
N VAL A 26 3.67 -0.43 -6.28
CA VAL A 26 3.94 -1.86 -6.54
C VAL A 26 2.64 -2.67 -6.53
N ALA A 27 1.71 -2.40 -5.61
CA ALA A 27 0.39 -3.03 -5.63
C ALA A 27 -0.42 -2.63 -6.88
N GLN A 28 -0.30 -1.38 -7.32
CA GLN A 28 -1.02 -0.90 -8.48
C GLN A 28 -0.60 -1.59 -9.80
N MET A 29 0.64 -2.05 -9.91
CA MET A 29 1.11 -2.83 -11.07
C MET A 29 0.29 -4.11 -11.33
N ARG A 30 -0.45 -4.60 -10.31
CA ARG A 30 -1.39 -5.71 -10.48
C ARG A 30 -2.59 -5.35 -11.36
N TYR A 31 -2.98 -4.08 -11.32
CA TYR A 31 -4.24 -3.58 -11.87
C TYR A 31 -4.02 -2.74 -13.13
N THR A 32 -2.83 -2.18 -13.31
CA THR A 32 -2.53 -1.30 -14.43
C THR A 32 -1.15 -1.62 -15.03
N GLU A 33 -1.00 -1.46 -16.34
CA GLU A 33 0.23 -1.80 -17.07
C GLU A 33 1.35 -0.75 -16.91
N ALA A 34 1.02 0.47 -16.48
CA ALA A 34 1.86 1.66 -16.65
C ALA A 34 2.39 2.27 -15.33
N VAL A 35 2.88 1.46 -14.39
CA VAL A 35 3.44 1.98 -13.14
C VAL A 35 4.95 1.76 -13.08
N VAL A 36 5.71 2.84 -13.25
CA VAL A 36 7.14 2.87 -12.90
C VAL A 36 7.27 3.29 -11.44
N THR A 37 7.84 2.43 -10.61
CA THR A 37 8.13 2.72 -9.21
C THR A 37 9.51 2.20 -8.85
N LEU A 38 10.17 2.94 -7.97
CA LEU A 38 11.53 2.64 -7.53
C LEU A 38 11.52 1.95 -6.17
N ASP A 39 10.42 2.03 -5.44
CA ASP A 39 10.24 1.69 -4.03
C ASP A 39 9.06 0.73 -3.83
N ALA A 40 9.19 -0.16 -2.84
CA ALA A 40 8.12 -1.06 -2.45
C ALA A 40 7.54 -0.62 -1.11
N ASP A 41 6.28 -0.16 -1.14
CA ASP A 41 5.53 0.23 0.04
C ASP A 41 4.80 -0.98 0.65
N ILE A 42 5.02 -1.23 1.94
CA ILE A 42 4.44 -2.36 2.67
C ILE A 42 3.65 -1.85 3.87
N LEU A 43 2.33 -2.00 3.84
CA LEU A 43 1.50 -1.83 5.02
C LEU A 43 1.77 -2.96 6.00
N ILE A 44 1.86 -2.64 7.29
CA ILE A 44 2.11 -3.61 8.33
C ILE A 44 1.27 -3.36 9.59
N ALA A 45 0.91 -4.45 10.27
CA ALA A 45 0.35 -4.43 11.61
C ALA A 45 1.47 -4.67 12.63
N ILE A 46 1.59 -3.80 13.65
CA ILE A 46 2.55 -3.95 14.75
C ILE A 46 1.81 -3.85 16.08
N ASP A 47 2.14 -4.73 17.03
CA ASP A 47 1.69 -4.65 18.43
C ASP A 47 2.58 -3.72 19.25
N ASN A 48 2.62 -2.44 18.89
CA ASN A 48 3.44 -1.51 19.63
C ASN A 48 2.87 -0.09 19.58
N GLU A 49 2.43 0.39 20.74
CA GLU A 49 1.98 1.78 20.94
C GLU A 49 3.17 2.75 21.21
N SER A 50 4.41 2.28 21.06
CA SER A 50 5.60 3.11 21.19
C SER A 50 5.66 4.18 20.10
N ILE A 51 6.17 5.36 20.48
CA ILE A 51 6.54 6.45 19.56
C ILE A 51 7.53 5.96 18.49
N ALA A 52 8.35 4.96 18.82
CA ALA A 52 9.35 4.38 17.92
C ALA A 52 8.86 3.04 17.31
N VAL A 53 7.64 3.04 16.77
CA VAL A 53 6.93 1.84 16.29
C VAL A 53 7.74 1.01 15.28
N LEU A 54 8.57 1.65 14.44
CA LEU A 54 9.38 0.99 13.43
C LEU A 54 10.73 0.46 13.94
N SER A 55 11.21 0.87 15.11
CA SER A 55 12.54 0.47 15.61
C SER A 55 12.76 -1.05 15.68
N PRO A 56 11.78 -1.88 16.09
CA PRO A 56 11.95 -3.33 16.05
C PRO A 56 12.24 -3.88 14.65
N ILE A 57 11.65 -3.30 13.61
CA ILE A 57 11.84 -3.73 12.22
C ILE A 57 13.23 -3.35 11.73
N TYR A 58 13.64 -2.11 11.95
CA TYR A 58 14.98 -1.64 11.58
C TYR A 58 16.06 -2.47 12.26
N LYS A 59 15.93 -2.72 13.57
CA LYS A 59 16.87 -3.57 14.31
C LYS A 59 16.90 -5.00 13.76
N PHE A 60 15.72 -5.59 13.51
CA PHE A 60 15.62 -6.94 12.97
C PHE A 60 16.31 -7.08 11.60
N CYS A 61 16.15 -6.05 10.76
CA CYS A 61 16.76 -5.95 9.44
C CYS A 61 18.28 -5.76 9.52
N GLU A 62 18.76 -4.86 10.37
CA GLU A 62 20.18 -4.59 10.58
C GLU A 62 20.94 -5.83 11.08
N GLU A 63 20.38 -6.56 12.05
CA GLU A 63 20.95 -7.83 12.56
C GLU A 63 21.11 -8.91 11.46
N ARG A 64 20.43 -8.75 10.32
CA ARG A 64 20.46 -9.66 9.17
C ARG A 64 21.18 -9.07 7.96
N GLY A 65 21.84 -7.92 8.12
CA GLY A 65 22.63 -7.27 7.08
C GLY A 65 21.83 -6.44 6.08
N TYR A 66 20.54 -6.21 6.32
CA TYR A 66 19.77 -5.26 5.53
C TYR A 66 20.05 -3.84 6.04
N LEU A 67 20.47 -2.96 5.13
CA LEU A 67 20.90 -1.61 5.49
C LEU A 67 19.79 -0.58 5.20
N PRO A 68 19.63 0.43 6.06
CA PRO A 68 18.76 1.57 5.77
C PRO A 68 19.22 2.36 4.55
N GLU A 69 18.27 2.89 3.80
CA GLU A 69 18.45 3.83 2.70
C GLU A 69 17.38 4.92 2.81
N GLY A 70 17.73 6.03 3.47
CA GLY A 70 16.74 7.06 3.81
C GLY A 70 15.67 6.53 4.77
N GLU A 71 14.40 6.64 4.37
CA GLU A 71 13.24 6.10 5.12
C GLU A 71 12.90 4.65 4.74
N ALA A 72 13.69 4.03 3.87
CA ALA A 72 13.51 2.68 3.40
C ALA A 72 14.63 1.74 3.90
N ILE A 73 14.43 0.45 3.70
CA ILE A 73 15.43 -0.60 3.93
C ILE A 73 15.74 -1.25 2.58
N ARG A 74 17.02 -1.36 2.22
CA ARG A 74 17.42 -2.00 0.96
C ARG A 74 17.27 -3.52 1.09
N VAL A 75 16.38 -4.11 0.28
CA VAL A 75 16.09 -5.55 0.24
C VAL A 75 16.19 -6.04 -1.21
N GLY A 76 17.32 -6.68 -1.53
CA GLY A 76 17.69 -6.98 -2.90
C GLY A 76 17.68 -5.71 -3.76
N ALA A 77 16.96 -5.75 -4.88
CA ALA A 77 16.82 -4.60 -5.78
C ALA A 77 15.87 -3.50 -5.28
N TRP A 78 15.10 -3.73 -4.21
CA TRP A 78 14.02 -2.83 -3.78
C TRP A 78 14.45 -2.01 -2.56
N PRO A 79 14.34 -0.67 -2.57
CA PRO A 79 14.15 0.11 -1.37
C PRO A 79 12.73 -0.14 -0.85
N VAL A 80 12.63 -0.66 0.37
CA VAL A 80 11.35 -1.08 0.97
C VAL A 80 10.97 -0.13 2.08
N GLN A 81 9.81 0.50 1.98
CA GLN A 81 9.26 1.34 3.03
C GLN A 81 8.18 0.58 3.80
N PHE A 82 8.41 0.39 5.09
CA PHE A 82 7.43 -0.21 6.00
C PHE A 82 6.54 0.89 6.60
N ILE A 83 5.23 0.77 6.42
CA ILE A 83 4.26 1.78 6.79
C ILE A 83 3.25 1.15 7.76
N PRO A 84 3.22 1.55 9.03
CA PRO A 84 2.24 1.04 9.98
C PRO A 84 0.83 1.38 9.52
N ALA A 85 -0.11 0.43 9.62
CA ALA A 85 -1.52 0.76 9.55
C ALA A 85 -1.92 1.43 10.88
N PHE A 86 -2.39 2.66 10.82
CA PHE A 86 -2.69 3.50 12.00
C PHE A 86 -4.10 4.09 12.00
N ASP A 87 -4.85 3.91 10.91
CA ASP A 87 -6.23 4.35 10.81
C ASP A 87 -7.13 3.21 10.29
N LYS A 88 -8.44 3.39 10.47
CA LYS A 88 -9.44 2.37 10.10
C LYS A 88 -9.40 2.01 8.60
N LEU A 89 -8.92 2.92 7.74
CA LEU A 89 -8.83 2.70 6.30
C LEU A 89 -7.64 1.79 5.96
N SER A 90 -6.46 2.12 6.47
CA SER A 90 -5.22 1.35 6.27
C SER A 90 -5.27 -0.03 6.92
N GLU A 91 -5.88 -0.15 8.11
CA GLU A 91 -6.15 -1.44 8.75
C GLU A 91 -7.06 -2.31 7.88
N ALA A 92 -8.19 -1.76 7.44
CA ALA A 92 -9.13 -2.49 6.61
C ALA A 92 -8.55 -2.84 5.22
N ALA A 93 -7.74 -1.97 4.64
CA ALA A 93 -7.04 -2.23 3.36
C ALA A 93 -6.11 -3.44 3.49
N MET A 94 -5.39 -3.55 4.60
CA MET A 94 -4.49 -4.66 4.88
C MET A 94 -5.26 -5.95 5.20
N ASP A 95 -6.33 -5.87 5.99
CA ASP A 95 -7.14 -7.03 6.35
C ASP A 95 -7.87 -7.63 5.14
N ASN A 96 -8.37 -6.77 4.24
CA ASN A 96 -9.06 -7.16 3.00
C ASN A 96 -8.10 -7.34 1.81
N ALA A 97 -6.78 -7.32 2.03
CA ALA A 97 -5.80 -7.59 0.99
C ALA A 97 -5.99 -8.99 0.39
N VAL A 98 -5.85 -9.09 -0.92
CA VAL A 98 -6.03 -10.33 -1.67
C VAL A 98 -4.69 -10.99 -1.95
N VAL A 99 -4.67 -12.32 -1.99
CA VAL A 99 -3.46 -13.04 -2.43
C VAL A 99 -3.39 -13.01 -3.95
N ALA A 100 -2.26 -12.56 -4.47
CA ALA A 100 -1.99 -12.35 -5.88
C ALA A 100 -0.64 -12.98 -6.26
N ASP A 101 -0.54 -13.53 -7.46
CA ASP A 101 0.76 -13.86 -8.03
C ASP A 101 1.48 -12.57 -8.46
N MET A 102 2.70 -12.38 -7.96
CA MET A 102 3.63 -11.33 -8.41
C MET A 102 5.00 -11.99 -8.63
N ASP A 103 5.43 -12.06 -9.89
CA ASP A 103 6.67 -12.76 -10.29
C ASP A 103 6.74 -14.23 -9.82
N GLY A 104 5.62 -14.97 -9.86
CA GLY A 104 5.57 -16.37 -9.43
C GLY A 104 5.53 -16.56 -7.91
N LEU A 105 5.25 -15.50 -7.15
CA LEU A 105 5.15 -15.51 -5.69
C LEU A 105 3.73 -15.13 -5.27
N ASN A 106 3.18 -15.86 -4.31
CA ASN A 106 1.91 -15.50 -3.68
C ASN A 106 2.15 -14.37 -2.67
N VAL A 107 1.58 -13.20 -2.94
CA VAL A 107 1.76 -11.98 -2.15
C VAL A 107 0.41 -11.40 -1.76
N ARG A 108 0.27 -10.93 -0.51
CA ARG A 108 -0.90 -10.14 -0.10
C ARG A 108 -0.81 -8.74 -0.69
N VAL A 109 -1.75 -8.35 -1.53
CA VAL A 109 -1.79 -7.08 -2.24
C VAL A 109 -3.09 -6.35 -1.89
N VAL A 110 -2.99 -5.06 -1.56
CA VAL A 110 -4.16 -4.21 -1.30
C VAL A 110 -5.04 -4.14 -2.55
N ARG A 111 -6.35 -4.29 -2.36
CA ARG A 111 -7.34 -4.21 -3.44
C ARG A 111 -7.35 -2.84 -4.11
N ALA A 112 -7.74 -2.79 -5.38
CA ALA A 112 -7.76 -1.58 -6.18
C ALA A 112 -8.66 -0.47 -5.61
N ASP A 113 -9.81 -0.81 -5.03
CA ASP A 113 -10.74 0.14 -4.38
C ASP A 113 -10.10 0.80 -3.16
N TYR A 114 -9.47 0.01 -2.29
CA TYR A 114 -8.69 0.53 -1.16
C TYR A 114 -7.49 1.36 -1.61
N LEU A 115 -6.77 0.96 -2.67
CA LEU A 115 -5.69 1.77 -3.24
C LEU A 115 -6.19 3.14 -3.70
N ALA A 116 -7.34 3.19 -4.39
CA ALA A 116 -7.94 4.44 -4.86
C ALA A 116 -8.38 5.32 -3.69
N VAL A 117 -9.05 4.77 -2.68
CA VAL A 117 -9.53 5.56 -1.53
C VAL A 117 -8.38 6.01 -0.62
N MET A 118 -7.32 5.22 -0.46
CA MET A 118 -6.09 5.66 0.21
C MET A 118 -5.39 6.78 -0.57
N ALA A 119 -5.32 6.66 -1.90
CA ALA A 119 -4.80 7.74 -2.75
C ALA A 119 -5.65 9.01 -2.66
N LEU A 120 -6.97 8.86 -2.59
CA LEU A 120 -7.93 9.96 -2.42
C LEU A 120 -7.75 10.67 -1.07
N SER A 121 -7.50 9.91 -0.01
CA SER A 121 -7.30 10.47 1.33
C SER A 121 -6.06 11.35 1.42
N VAL A 122 -4.99 11.01 0.68
CA VAL A 122 -3.73 11.78 0.64
C VAL A 122 -3.81 12.93 -0.38
N GLY A 123 -4.32 12.67 -1.58
CA GLY A 123 -4.71 13.69 -2.55
C GLY A 123 -3.59 14.44 -3.27
N ARG A 124 -2.34 13.94 -3.33
CA ARG A 124 -1.26 14.60 -4.11
C ARG A 124 -1.45 14.38 -5.61
N ALA A 125 -0.71 15.11 -6.45
CA ALA A 125 -0.81 14.98 -7.91
C ALA A 125 -0.62 13.53 -8.40
N LYS A 126 0.40 12.84 -7.88
CA LYS A 126 0.63 11.42 -8.21
C LYS A 126 -0.52 10.52 -7.76
N ASP A 127 -1.09 10.77 -6.58
CA ASP A 127 -2.16 9.94 -6.03
C ASP A 127 -3.44 10.07 -6.87
N ARG A 128 -3.73 11.27 -7.38
CA ARG A 128 -4.84 11.48 -8.32
C ARG A 128 -4.66 10.73 -9.64
N MET A 129 -3.45 10.76 -10.21
CA MET A 129 -3.14 9.98 -11.41
C MET A 129 -3.30 8.48 -11.18
N ARG A 130 -2.99 7.99 -9.98
CA ARG A 130 -3.18 6.59 -9.62
C ARG A 130 -4.65 6.18 -9.61
N ILE A 131 -5.54 7.04 -9.10
CA ILE A 131 -6.99 6.80 -9.11
C ILE A 131 -7.49 6.73 -10.56
N LEU A 132 -7.11 7.69 -11.41
CA LEU A 132 -7.50 7.71 -12.82
C LEU A 132 -7.02 6.46 -13.57
N ALA A 133 -5.77 6.04 -13.35
CA ALA A 133 -5.24 4.84 -13.99
C ALA A 133 -5.99 3.56 -13.57
N LEU A 134 -6.49 3.48 -12.34
CA LEU A 134 -7.29 2.34 -11.87
C LEU A 134 -8.68 2.32 -12.53
N LEU A 135 -9.30 3.49 -12.72
CA LEU A 135 -10.57 3.63 -13.44
C LEU A 135 -10.41 3.32 -14.93
N GLU A 136 -9.36 3.85 -15.57
CA GLU A 136 -9.06 3.62 -17.00
C GLU A 136 -8.77 2.15 -17.30
N ALA A 137 -8.10 1.45 -16.39
CA ALA A 137 -7.86 0.01 -16.51
C ALA A 137 -9.09 -0.85 -16.18
N GLU A 138 -10.24 -0.25 -15.89
CA GLU A 138 -11.48 -0.93 -15.46
C GLU A 138 -11.27 -1.84 -14.24
N ALA A 139 -10.25 -1.54 -13.42
CA ALA A 139 -9.94 -2.32 -12.22
C ALA A 139 -10.89 -2.03 -11.06
N ILE A 140 -11.55 -0.86 -11.12
CA ILE A 140 -12.58 -0.36 -10.21
C ILE A 140 -13.54 0.53 -10.98
N THR A 141 -14.72 0.74 -10.42
CA THR A 141 -15.73 1.70 -10.88
C THR A 141 -15.81 2.92 -9.97
N GLU A 142 -16.45 3.99 -10.44
CA GLU A 142 -16.79 5.14 -9.59
C GLU A 142 -17.64 4.74 -8.37
N SER A 143 -18.54 3.76 -8.54
CA SER A 143 -19.38 3.25 -7.45
C SER A 143 -18.56 2.56 -6.36
N ASP A 144 -17.51 1.82 -6.74
CA ASP A 144 -16.62 1.16 -5.76
C ASP A 144 -15.87 2.20 -4.91
N ILE A 145 -15.41 3.28 -5.55
CA ILE A 145 -14.76 4.39 -4.85
C ILE A 145 -15.76 5.12 -3.96
N GLU A 146 -16.96 5.41 -4.46
CA GLU A 146 -18.00 6.14 -3.72
C GLU A 146 -18.43 5.39 -2.46
N GLU A 147 -18.78 4.10 -2.57
CA GLU A 147 -19.18 3.29 -1.42
C GLU A 147 -18.10 3.28 -0.32
N LEU A 148 -16.84 3.07 -0.73
CA LEU A 148 -15.73 2.97 0.19
C LEU A 148 -15.32 4.35 0.74
N ALA A 149 -15.39 5.41 -0.07
CA ALA A 149 -15.14 6.78 0.38
C ALA A 149 -16.17 7.21 1.44
N THR A 150 -17.46 6.96 1.23
CA THR A 150 -18.51 7.24 2.22
C THR A 150 -18.28 6.47 3.51
N LYS A 151 -17.91 5.19 3.42
CA LYS A 151 -17.60 4.37 4.60
C LYS A 151 -16.49 4.97 5.48
N TYR A 152 -15.53 5.67 4.87
CA TYR A 152 -14.41 6.28 5.58
C TYR A 152 -14.50 7.82 5.68
N GLY A 153 -15.67 8.41 5.39
CA GLY A 153 -15.92 9.85 5.53
C GLY A 153 -15.10 10.72 4.58
N LEU A 154 -14.93 10.27 3.34
CA LEU A 154 -14.17 10.93 2.27
C LEU A 154 -15.07 11.48 1.17
N ASP A 155 -16.37 11.63 1.42
CA ASP A 155 -17.41 12.08 0.47
C ASP A 155 -17.04 13.42 -0.19
N ASP A 156 -16.62 14.41 0.60
CA ASP A 156 -16.23 15.73 0.09
C ASP A 156 -15.00 15.67 -0.83
N LYS A 157 -14.03 14.82 -0.49
CA LYS A 157 -12.83 14.62 -1.31
C LYS A 157 -13.18 13.90 -2.60
N TRP A 158 -14.06 12.92 -2.55
CA TRP A 158 -14.53 12.20 -3.73
C TRP A 158 -15.29 13.13 -4.67
N SER A 159 -16.23 13.91 -4.13
CA SER A 159 -17.00 14.89 -4.91
C SER A 159 -16.08 15.91 -5.60
N THR A 160 -15.11 16.47 -4.86
CA THR A 160 -14.10 17.38 -5.42
C THR A 160 -13.24 16.72 -6.51
N PHE A 161 -12.98 15.41 -6.39
CA PHE A 161 -12.22 14.67 -7.39
C PHE A 161 -13.06 14.48 -8.66
N LYS A 162 -14.33 14.05 -8.56
CA LYS A 162 -15.23 13.88 -9.70
C LYS A 162 -15.36 15.16 -10.52
N GLU A 163 -15.70 16.27 -9.86
CA GLU A 163 -15.85 17.60 -10.47
C GLU A 163 -14.62 18.07 -11.25
N ARG A 164 -13.42 17.63 -10.84
CA ARG A 164 -12.16 18.10 -11.42
C ARG A 164 -11.62 17.21 -12.53
N PHE A 165 -11.93 15.93 -12.50
CA PHE A 165 -11.23 14.94 -13.33
C PHE A 165 -12.14 14.01 -14.11
N LEU A 166 -13.40 13.83 -13.70
CA LEU A 166 -14.34 12.89 -14.34
C LEU A 166 -15.49 13.62 -15.03
N ASP A 167 -15.93 14.76 -14.49
CA ASP A 167 -16.97 15.56 -15.13
C ASP A 167 -16.38 16.20 -16.41
N GLU A 168 -16.85 15.73 -17.57
CA GLU A 168 -16.64 16.41 -18.84
C GLU A 168 -17.42 17.73 -18.82
N ASN A 169 -16.72 18.88 -18.90
CA ASN A 169 -17.36 20.16 -19.22
C ASN A 169 -17.87 20.17 -20.67
#